data_AF-A0A2E7FKZ8-F1
#
_entry.id   AF-A0A2E7FKZ8-F1
#
_cell.length_a   1.000
_cell.length_b   1.000
_cell.length_c   1.000
_cell.angle_alpha   90.00
_cell.angle_beta   90.00
_cell.angle_gamma   90.00
#
_symmetry.space_group_name_H-M   'P 1'
#
loop_
_entity.id
_entity.type
_entity.pdbx_description
1 polymer ?
#
loop_
_entity_poly.entity_id
_entity_poly.type
_entity_poly.pdbx_seq_one_letter_code
_entity_poly.pdbx_strand_id
1 'polypeptide(L)'
;MLADKLKARELSLLFADLGWLLILGIVCTVFSFVLSVQLVKKISPNSFVMAVNLEPIYATLLALLIWLESETMSGGFYLGVGIVVLTIFLNGYFQKKRWSFANGSVDRGG
;
A
#
# COMPACT_ATOMS: atom_id res chain seq x y z
N MET A 1 -0.57 -41.77 23.29
CA MET A 1 -1.97 -41.55 22.84
C MET A 1 -2.36 -40.08 22.69
N LEU A 2 -2.23 -39.22 23.72
CA LEU A 2 -2.55 -37.79 23.59
C LEU A 2 -1.56 -37.01 22.71
N ALA A 3 -0.26 -37.35 22.76
CA ALA A 3 0.79 -36.70 21.96
C ALA A 3 0.64 -36.93 20.44
N ASP A 4 0.26 -38.14 20.01
CA ASP A 4 0.02 -38.44 18.58
C ASP A 4 -1.18 -37.68 18.01
N LYS A 5 -2.24 -37.52 18.80
CA LYS A 5 -3.43 -36.77 18.42
C LYS A 5 -3.14 -35.28 18.27
N LEU A 6 -2.27 -34.73 19.12
CA LEU A 6 -1.81 -33.34 18.99
C LEU A 6 -0.98 -33.16 17.71
N LYS A 7 0.00 -34.05 17.47
CA LYS A 7 0.89 -33.96 16.30
C LYS A 7 0.13 -34.07 14.97
N ALA A 8 -0.89 -34.92 14.92
CA ALA A 8 -1.76 -35.05 13.75
C ALA A 8 -2.62 -33.80 13.51
N ARG A 9 -3.11 -33.12 14.57
CA ARG A 9 -3.85 -31.86 14.45
C ARG A 9 -2.98 -30.70 13.96
N GLU A 10 -1.80 -30.52 14.55
CA GLU A 10 -0.82 -29.50 14.14
C GLU A 10 -0.43 -29.69 12.68
N LEU A 11 -0.21 -30.93 12.25
CA LEU A 11 0.12 -31.24 10.86
C LEU A 11 -1.04 -30.90 9.90
N SER A 12 -2.29 -31.17 10.30
CA SER A 12 -3.46 -30.85 9.49
C SER A 12 -3.72 -29.34 9.35
N LEU A 13 -3.51 -28.58 10.43
CA LEU A 13 -3.58 -27.12 10.41
C LEU A 13 -2.46 -26.54 9.55
N LEU A 14 -1.23 -27.04 9.70
CA LEU A 14 -0.08 -26.61 8.89
C LEU A 14 -0.32 -26.81 7.39
N PHE A 15 -0.93 -27.93 6.96
CA PHE A 15 -1.27 -28.13 5.55
C PHE A 15 -2.40 -27.21 5.06
N ALA A 16 -3.40 -26.94 5.89
CA ALA A 16 -4.48 -26.01 5.56
C ALA A 16 -3.98 -24.57 5.44
N ASP A 17 -3.16 -24.12 6.41
CA ASP A 17 -2.53 -22.81 6.41
C ASP A 17 -1.58 -22.65 5.23
N LEU A 18 -0.78 -23.68 4.93
CA LEU A 18 0.13 -23.67 3.78
C LEU A 18 -0.64 -23.54 2.46
N GLY A 19 -1.79 -24.22 2.32
CA GLY A 19 -2.66 -24.07 1.16
C GLY A 19 -3.18 -22.63 1.01
N TRP A 20 -3.63 -22.02 2.11
CA TRP A 20 -4.11 -20.64 2.10
C TRP A 20 -2.99 -19.64 1.78
N LEU A 21 -1.80 -19.86 2.33
CA LEU A 21 -0.63 -19.02 2.10
C LEU A 21 -0.15 -19.09 0.65
N LEU A 22 -0.26 -20.27 0.03
CA LEU A 22 0.09 -20.50 -1.36
C LEU A 22 -0.91 -19.81 -2.31
N ILE A 23 -2.22 -19.93 -2.03
CA ILE A 23 -3.26 -19.22 -2.77
C ILE A 23 -3.08 -17.71 -2.65
N LEU A 24 -2.90 -17.21 -1.42
CA LEU A 24 -2.68 -15.78 -1.17
C LEU A 24 -1.39 -15.29 -1.85
N GLY A 25 -0.29 -16.03 -1.77
CA GLY A 25 0.97 -15.65 -2.41
C GLY A 25 0.87 -15.58 -3.94
N ILE A 26 0.17 -16.51 -4.58
CA ILE A 26 -0.03 -16.48 -6.03
C ILE A 26 -0.97 -15.33 -6.43
N VAL A 27 -2.13 -15.22 -5.78
CA VAL A 27 -3.17 -14.25 -6.15
C VAL A 27 -2.78 -12.83 -5.75
N CYS A 28 -2.28 -12.64 -4.53
CA CYS A 28 -1.95 -11.31 -4.02
C CYS A 28 -0.61 -10.81 -4.54
N THR A 29 0.40 -11.68 -4.66
CA THR A 29 1.77 -11.25 -4.99
C THR A 29 2.08 -11.43 -6.47
N VAL A 30 1.98 -12.65 -7.01
CA VAL A 30 2.39 -12.93 -8.39
C VAL A 30 1.51 -12.17 -9.39
N PHE A 31 0.19 -12.22 -9.23
CA PHE A 31 -0.73 -11.52 -10.14
C PHE A 31 -0.61 -9.99 -10.06
N SER A 32 -0.61 -9.41 -8.86
CA SER A 32 -0.44 -7.95 -8.67
C SER A 32 0.92 -7.46 -9.17
N PHE A 33 1.98 -8.26 -9.02
CA PHE A 33 3.30 -7.92 -9.54
C PHE A 33 3.35 -7.96 -11.07
N VAL A 34 2.77 -8.98 -11.71
CA VAL A 34 2.66 -9.06 -13.17
C VAL A 34 1.88 -7.87 -13.71
N LEU A 35 0.75 -7.52 -13.08
CA LEU A 35 0.00 -6.32 -13.42
C LEU A 35 0.86 -5.07 -13.26
N SER A 36 1.58 -4.91 -12.16
CA SER A 36 2.47 -3.75 -11.92
C SER A 36 3.52 -3.59 -13.02
N VAL A 37 4.16 -4.68 -13.45
CA VAL A 37 5.14 -4.67 -14.56
C VAL A 37 4.48 -4.32 -15.90
N GLN A 38 3.24 -4.79 -16.14
CA GLN A 38 2.48 -4.41 -17.33
C GLN A 38 2.04 -2.94 -17.30
N LEU A 39 1.67 -2.41 -16.13
CA LEU A 39 1.32 -1.00 -15.96
C LEU A 39 2.53 -0.12 -16.29
N VAL A 40 3.73 -0.43 -15.77
CA VAL A 40 4.97 0.32 -16.07
C VAL A 40 5.29 0.35 -17.58
N LYS A 41 4.79 -0.62 -18.37
CA LYS A 41 4.93 -0.60 -19.84
C LYS A 41 3.91 0.29 -20.55
N LYS A 42 2.76 0.57 -19.93
CA LYS A 42 1.67 1.38 -20.50
C LYS A 42 1.66 2.84 -20.02
N ILE A 43 2.17 3.09 -18.82
CA ILE A 43 2.34 4.43 -18.24
C ILE A 43 3.82 4.71 -18.02
N SER A 44 4.24 5.97 -18.12
CA SER A 44 5.65 6.32 -17.95
C SER A 44 6.15 5.90 -16.55
N PRO A 45 7.40 5.43 -16.41
CA PRO A 45 7.97 5.04 -15.12
C PRO A 45 7.84 6.12 -14.04
N ASN A 46 7.90 7.40 -14.46
CA ASN A 46 7.71 8.55 -13.57
C ASN A 46 6.29 8.63 -12.99
N SER A 47 5.26 8.38 -13.80
CA SER A 47 3.87 8.36 -13.35
C SER A 47 3.56 7.14 -12.48
N PHE A 48 4.19 5.99 -12.76
CA PHE A 48 4.03 4.78 -11.94
C PHE A 48 4.56 4.99 -10.51
N VAL A 49 5.78 5.53 -10.37
CA VAL A 49 6.35 5.84 -9.05
C VAL A 49 5.52 6.90 -8.32
N MET A 50 4.90 7.84 -9.06
CA MET A 50 3.91 8.76 -8.48
C MET A 50 2.67 8.06 -7.93
N ALA A 51 2.13 7.07 -8.65
CA ALA A 51 0.95 6.31 -8.22
C ALA A 51 1.24 5.43 -7.00
N VAL A 52 2.40 4.76 -6.95
CA VAL A 52 2.84 3.98 -5.79
C VAL A 52 3.02 4.88 -4.56
N ASN A 53 3.56 6.09 -4.73
CA ASN A 53 3.65 7.05 -3.62
C ASN A 53 2.28 7.52 -3.08
N LEU A 54 1.18 7.32 -3.82
CA LEU A 54 -0.19 7.58 -3.35
C LEU A 54 -0.79 6.39 -2.56
N GLU A 55 -0.15 5.23 -2.53
CA GLU A 55 -0.59 4.07 -1.75
C GLU A 55 -0.79 4.39 -0.25
N PRO A 56 0.16 5.05 0.45
CA PRO A 56 -0.07 5.48 1.84
C PRO A 56 -1.18 6.52 1.98
N ILE A 57 -1.48 7.32 0.95
CA ILE A 57 -2.55 8.31 0.98
C ILE A 57 -3.92 7.62 0.95
N TYR A 58 -4.15 6.70 0.01
CA TYR A 58 -5.42 5.99 -0.08
C TYR A 58 -5.65 5.06 1.12
N ALA A 59 -4.60 4.41 1.62
CA ALA A 59 -4.69 3.57 2.81
C ALA A 59 -5.15 4.38 4.05
N THR A 60 -4.61 5.59 4.23
CA THR A 60 -4.98 6.46 5.35
C THR A 60 -6.41 6.98 5.22
N LEU A 61 -6.82 7.40 4.02
CA LEU A 61 -8.18 7.87 3.77
C LEU A 61 -9.22 6.75 3.99
N LEU A 62 -8.91 5.53 3.54
CA LEU A 62 -9.78 4.37 3.73
C LEU A 62 -9.85 3.97 5.21
N ALA A 63 -8.73 4.01 5.93
CA ALA A 63 -8.70 3.78 7.38
C ALA A 63 -9.56 4.80 8.13
N LEU A 64 -9.46 6.09 7.78
CA LEU A 64 -10.31 7.14 8.33
C LEU A 64 -11.79 6.91 8.01
N LEU A 65 -12.15 6.42 6.83
CA LEU A 65 -13.54 6.17 6.44
C LEU A 65 -14.16 4.97 7.17
N ILE A 66 -13.38 3.89 7.37
CA ILE A 66 -13.86 2.64 7.99
C ILE A 66 -13.88 2.74 9.53
N TRP A 67 -12.88 3.38 10.13
CA TRP A 67 -12.69 3.44 11.58
C TRP A 67 -13.15 4.76 12.23
N LEU A 68 -13.85 5.66 11.50
CA LEU A 68 -14.29 6.96 12.05
C LEU A 68 -15.28 6.82 13.20
N GLU A 69 -16.07 5.75 13.19
CA GLU A 69 -17.24 5.59 14.05
C GLU A 69 -16.99 4.64 15.23
N SER A 70 -15.92 3.85 15.18
CA SER A 70 -15.61 2.86 16.22
C SER A 70 -14.79 3.48 17.34
N GLU A 71 -15.47 3.84 18.42
CA GLU A 71 -14.93 4.17 19.75
C GLU A 71 -13.92 5.33 19.83
N THR A 72 -13.83 5.98 20.98
CA THR A 72 -12.79 6.98 21.25
C THR A 72 -11.42 6.29 21.19
N MET A 73 -10.83 6.26 20.00
CA MET A 73 -9.55 5.63 19.76
C MET A 73 -8.48 6.28 20.66
N SER A 74 -7.61 5.47 21.24
CA SER A 74 -6.54 5.91 22.16
C SER A 74 -5.81 7.16 21.65
N GLY A 75 -5.34 8.04 22.54
CA GLY A 75 -4.61 9.27 22.18
C GLY A 75 -3.45 9.05 21.18
N GLY A 76 -2.83 7.87 21.19
CA GLY A 76 -1.81 7.49 20.21
C GLY A 76 -2.33 7.35 18.77
N PHE A 77 -3.58 6.93 18.57
CA PHE A 77 -4.19 6.84 17.24
C PHE A 77 -4.36 8.23 16.62
N TYR A 78 -4.84 9.21 17.40
CA TYR A 78 -4.97 10.59 16.93
C TYR A 78 -3.62 11.21 16.55
N LEU A 79 -2.57 10.95 17.32
CA LEU A 79 -1.20 11.37 16.97
C LEU A 79 -0.70 10.68 15.68
N GLY A 80 -0.94 9.38 15.54
CA GLY A 80 -0.59 8.62 14.34
C GLY A 80 -1.27 9.18 13.09
N VAL A 81 -2.58 9.41 13.15
CA VAL A 81 -3.35 10.04 12.08
C VAL A 81 -2.80 11.43 11.75
N GLY A 82 -2.50 12.25 12.77
CA GLY A 82 -1.94 13.59 12.58
C GLY A 82 -0.61 13.58 11.83
N ILE A 83 0.32 12.68 12.19
CA ILE A 83 1.63 12.55 11.53
C ILE A 83 1.48 12.14 10.07
N VAL A 84 0.58 11.19 9.78
CA VAL A 84 0.35 10.72 8.41
C VAL A 84 -0.28 11.82 7.56
N VAL A 85 -1.34 12.48 8.05
CA VAL A 85 -1.95 13.63 7.36
C VAL A 85 -0.92 14.73 7.10
N LEU A 86 -0.09 15.06 8.08
CA LEU A 86 0.98 16.05 7.91
C LEU A 86 1.96 15.64 6.80
N THR A 87 2.42 14.39 6.81
CA THR A 87 3.33 13.84 5.78
C THR A 87 2.73 13.93 4.38
N ILE A 88 1.43 13.65 4.24
CA ILE A 88 0.69 13.77 2.97
C ILE A 88 0.66 15.22 2.48
N PHE A 89 0.31 16.15 3.36
CA PHE A 89 0.28 17.58 3.01
C PHE A 89 1.66 18.10 2.59
N LEU A 90 2.73 17.69 3.28
CA LEU A 90 4.08 18.00 2.87
C LEU A 90 4.40 17.38 1.50
N ASN A 91 4.12 16.10 1.28
CA ASN A 91 4.39 15.45 0.00
C ASN A 91 3.67 16.16 -1.17
N GLY A 92 2.37 16.44 -1.02
CA GLY A 92 1.59 17.19 -2.02
C GLY A 92 2.11 18.61 -2.27
N TYR A 93 2.56 19.32 -1.23
CA TYR A 93 3.13 20.66 -1.35
C TYR A 93 4.46 20.67 -2.12
N PHE A 94 5.34 19.69 -1.88
CA PHE A 94 6.64 19.62 -2.54
C PHE A 94 6.54 19.27 -4.03
N GLN A 95 5.55 18.48 -4.44
CA GLN A 95 5.37 18.10 -5.85
C GLN A 95 4.94 19.28 -6.74
N LYS A 96 4.19 20.26 -6.20
CA LYS A 96 3.82 21.49 -6.93
C LYS A 96 5.02 22.32 -7.39
N LYS A 97 6.14 22.30 -6.65
CA LYS A 97 7.34 23.07 -7.01
C LYS A 97 8.12 22.44 -8.18
N ARG A 98 8.03 21.13 -8.38
CA ARG A 98 8.81 20.43 -9.40
C ARG A 98 8.21 20.56 -10.81
N TRP A 99 6.90 20.70 -10.92
CA TRP A 99 6.22 20.96 -12.20
C TRP A 99 6.54 22.35 -12.79
N SER A 100 6.86 23.33 -11.95
CA SER A 100 7.22 24.68 -12.41
C SER A 100 8.61 24.78 -13.06
N PHE A 101 9.51 23.84 -12.78
CA PHE A 101 10.87 23.86 -13.34
C PHE A 101 10.95 23.13 -14.69
N ALA A 102 10.23 22.01 -14.85
CA ALA A 102 10.20 21.25 -16.11
C ALA A 102 9.40 21.96 -17.24
N ASN A 103 8.43 22.81 -16.88
CA ASN A 103 7.64 23.57 -17.85
C ASN A 103 8.36 24.82 -18.38
N GLY A 104 9.51 25.20 -17.80
CA GLY A 104 10.31 26.35 -18.24
C GLY A 104 11.40 26.02 -19.27
N SER A 105 11.68 24.75 -19.52
CA SER A 105 12.72 24.30 -20.47
C SER A 105 12.17 23.81 -21.83
N VAL A 106 10.84 23.63 -21.96
CA VAL A 106 10.20 23.31 -23.24
C VAL A 106 10.04 24.55 -24.13
N ASP A 107 10.03 25.74 -23.54
CA ASP A 107 9.83 27.02 -24.25
C ASP A 107 11.12 27.65 -24.85
N ARG A 108 12.25 26.92 -24.87
CA ARG A 108 13.54 27.41 -25.42
C ARG A 108 14.17 26.50 -26.48
N GLY A 109 13.36 25.73 -27.21
CA GLY A 109 13.84 24.82 -28.25
C GLY A 109 12.94 24.79 -29.49
N GLY A 110 12.53 25.96 -29.96
CA GLY A 110 11.96 26.16 -31.30
C GLY A 110 13.04 26.49 -32.32
#